data_AF-A0A842QR33-F1
#
_entry.id   AF-A0A842QR33-F1
#
_cell.length_a   1.000
_cell.length_b   1.000
_cell.length_c   1.000
_cell.angle_alpha   90.00
_cell.angle_beta   90.00
_cell.angle_gamma   90.00
#
_symmetry.space_group_name_H-M   'P 1'
#
loop_
_entity.id
_entity.type
_entity.pdbx_description
1 polymer ?
#
loop_
_entity_poly.entity_id
_entity_poly.type
_entity_poly.pdbx_seq_one_letter_code
_entity_poly.pdbx_strand_id
1 'polypeptide(L)'
;MNRDQRINLYKHSLEEAIRRDEKIVIFEDPSTGLFVQFAVEAQDNEIIVDIPINELNKTTYEWLRPQMEPMTDTEGELLSLQKTIKSENTQYAAEYTEYLFTKIFQLPENHDVTEEIFS
;
A
#
# COMPACT_ATOMS: atom_id res chain seq x y z
N MET A 1 -6.99 9.64 13.29
CA MET A 1 -8.26 8.94 12.96
C MET A 1 -8.33 7.62 13.76
N ASN A 2 -9.48 6.94 13.90
CA ASN A 2 -9.49 5.60 14.53
C ASN A 2 -9.26 4.48 13.50
N ARG A 3 -8.90 3.27 13.97
CA ARG A 3 -8.56 2.13 13.09
C ARG A 3 -9.66 1.78 12.10
N ASP A 4 -10.91 1.68 12.56
CA ASP A 4 -12.02 1.25 11.71
C ASP A 4 -12.34 2.32 10.64
N GLN A 5 -12.21 3.60 10.99
CA GLN A 5 -12.31 4.70 10.04
C GLN A 5 -11.23 4.61 8.95
N ARG A 6 -9.98 4.32 9.31
CA ARG A 6 -8.87 4.15 8.34
C ARG A 6 -9.11 2.96 7.41
N ILE A 7 -9.45 1.79 7.96
CA ILE A 7 -9.72 0.60 7.14
C ILE A 7 -10.89 0.84 6.17
N ASN A 8 -11.95 1.50 6.63
CA ASN A 8 -13.08 1.83 5.76
C ASN A 8 -12.68 2.82 4.65
N LEU A 9 -11.84 3.82 4.96
CA LEU A 9 -11.30 4.73 3.95
C LEU A 9 -10.48 3.98 2.91
N TYR A 10 -9.49 3.19 3.33
CA TYR A 10 -8.63 2.41 2.42
C TYR A 10 -9.45 1.54 1.48
N LYS A 11 -10.39 0.79 2.04
CA LYS A 11 -11.25 -0.11 1.27
C LYS A 11 -12.08 0.68 0.26
N HIS A 12 -12.73 1.75 0.69
CA HIS A 12 -13.61 2.53 -0.18
C HIS A 12 -12.81 3.14 -1.34
N SER A 13 -11.64 3.72 -1.07
CA SER A 13 -10.78 4.31 -2.10
C SER A 13 -10.26 3.27 -3.10
N LEU A 14 -9.90 2.07 -2.64
CA LEU A 14 -9.50 0.97 -3.54
C LEU A 14 -10.67 0.50 -4.42
N GLU A 15 -11.87 0.33 -3.84
CA GLU A 15 -13.07 -0.05 -4.59
C GLU A 15 -13.46 1.02 -5.61
N GLU A 16 -13.35 2.30 -5.25
CA GLU A 16 -13.59 3.42 -6.15
C GLU A 16 -12.58 3.46 -7.30
N ALA A 17 -11.30 3.27 -7.01
CA ALA A 17 -10.23 3.23 -8.00
C ALA A 17 -10.43 2.10 -9.03
N ILE A 18 -10.74 0.89 -8.55
CA ILE A 18 -11.07 -0.25 -9.42
C ILE A 18 -12.28 0.06 -10.31
N ARG A 19 -13.35 0.61 -9.71
CA ARG A 19 -14.59 0.94 -10.45
C ARG A 19 -14.35 1.98 -11.55
N ARG A 20 -13.39 2.89 -11.33
CA ARG A 20 -13.08 4.01 -12.23
C ARG A 20 -11.92 3.73 -13.19
N ASP A 21 -11.33 2.52 -13.15
CA ASP A 21 -10.16 2.17 -13.97
C ASP A 21 -8.96 3.09 -13.69
N GLU A 22 -8.81 3.53 -12.44
CA GLU A 22 -7.69 4.36 -11.99
C GLU A 22 -6.43 3.51 -11.88
N LYS A 23 -5.26 4.11 -12.12
CA LYS A 23 -4.00 3.36 -12.15
C LYS A 23 -3.34 3.27 -10.79
N ILE A 24 -3.44 4.33 -9.98
CA ILE A 24 -2.68 4.45 -8.74
C ILE A 24 -3.57 5.02 -7.63
N VAL A 25 -3.48 4.42 -6.44
CA VAL A 25 -3.99 4.98 -5.19
C VAL A 25 -2.82 5.10 -4.21
N ILE A 26 -2.66 6.26 -3.59
CA ILE A 26 -1.65 6.51 -2.56
C ILE A 26 -2.37 6.84 -1.26
N PHE A 27 -2.00 6.16 -0.19
CA PHE A 27 -2.37 6.54 1.17
C PHE A 27 -1.14 7.10 1.87
N GLU A 28 -1.26 8.26 2.51
CA GLU A 28 -0.13 8.93 3.16
C GLU A 28 -0.52 9.40 4.57
N ASP A 29 0.41 9.26 5.52
CA ASP A 29 0.34 10.00 6.79
C ASP A 29 1.00 11.38 6.60
N PRO A 30 0.23 12.49 6.62
CA PRO A 30 0.75 13.82 6.28
C PRO A 30 1.72 14.39 7.31
N SER A 31 1.79 13.80 8.51
CA SER A 31 2.70 14.26 9.57
C SER A 31 4.12 13.72 9.39
N THR A 32 4.25 12.58 8.71
CA THR A 32 5.51 11.87 8.50
C THR A 32 5.95 11.82 7.05
N GLY A 33 5.02 11.98 6.09
CA GLY A 33 5.27 11.80 4.66
C GLY A 33 5.38 10.33 4.24
N LEU A 34 5.11 9.40 5.15
CA LEU A 34 5.15 7.96 4.87
C LEU A 34 3.89 7.54 4.11
N PHE A 35 4.07 6.77 3.04
CA PHE A 35 2.97 6.37 2.19
C PHE A 35 2.99 4.88 1.83
N VAL A 36 1.82 4.38 1.42
CA VAL A 36 1.64 3.08 0.77
C VAL A 36 1.00 3.31 -0.58
N GLN A 37 1.66 2.87 -1.65
CA GLN A 37 1.17 2.98 -3.01
C GLN A 37 0.52 1.67 -3.45
N PHE A 38 -0.61 1.81 -4.14
CA PHE A 38 -1.31 0.73 -4.80
C PHE A 38 -1.36 0.99 -6.30
N ALA A 39 -0.74 0.12 -7.09
CA ALA A 39 -1.02 0.05 -8.53
C ALA A 39 -2.29 -0.78 -8.72
N VAL A 40 -3.31 -0.21 -9.33
CA VAL A 40 -4.58 -0.88 -9.61
C VAL A 40 -4.57 -1.25 -11.09
N GLU A 41 -4.21 -2.49 -11.38
CA GLU A 41 -4.22 -3.02 -12.75
C GLU A 41 -5.59 -3.65 -13.01
N ALA A 42 -6.53 -2.81 -13.42
CA ALA A 42 -7.91 -3.21 -13.69
C ALA A 42 -8.04 -4.22 -14.84
N GLN A 43 -7.07 -4.32 -15.74
CA GLN A 43 -7.07 -5.34 -16.81
C GLN A 43 -6.78 -6.75 -16.28
N ASP A 44 -5.94 -6.87 -15.24
CA ASP A 44 -5.53 -8.15 -14.66
C ASP A 44 -6.27 -8.50 -13.36
N ASN A 45 -7.21 -7.66 -12.94
CA ASN A 45 -7.96 -7.79 -11.67
C ASN A 45 -7.04 -7.90 -10.46
N GLU A 46 -5.99 -7.08 -10.43
CA GLU A 46 -4.96 -7.12 -9.41
C GLU A 46 -4.72 -5.73 -8.81
N ILE A 47 -4.45 -5.74 -7.52
CA ILE A 47 -4.00 -4.63 -6.72
C ILE A 47 -2.56 -4.96 -6.32
N ILE A 48 -1.61 -4.14 -6.73
CA ILE A 48 -0.20 -4.29 -6.39
C ILE A 48 0.13 -3.30 -5.29
N VAL A 49 0.39 -3.80 -4.09
CA VAL A 49 0.93 -3.00 -2.99
C VAL A 49 2.42 -2.83 -3.25
N ASP A 50 2.87 -1.60 -3.47
CA ASP A 50 4.26 -1.27 -3.76
C ASP A 50 4.86 -0.47 -2.60
N ILE A 51 5.97 -0.97 -2.05
CA ILE A 51 6.70 -0.32 -0.95
C ILE A 51 8.14 -0.09 -1.39
N PRO A 52 8.53 1.17 -1.65
CA PRO A 52 9.89 1.51 -2.03
C PRO A 52 10.91 1.11 -0.96
N ILE A 53 12.06 0.55 -1.37
CA ILE A 53 13.05 0.05 -0.40
C ILE A 53 13.70 1.17 0.43
N ASN A 54 13.71 2.41 -0.07
CA ASN A 54 14.24 3.57 0.64
C ASN A 54 13.37 4.00 1.83
N GLU A 55 12.10 3.59 1.86
CA GLU A 55 11.19 3.78 3.00
C GLU A 55 11.35 2.66 4.05
N LEU A 56 12.13 1.62 3.75
CA LEU A 56 12.33 0.47 4.62
C LEU A 56 13.69 0.55 5.34
N ASN A 57 13.66 0.42 6.67
CA ASN A 57 14.86 0.09 7.41
C ASN A 57 15.18 -1.41 7.30
N LYS A 58 16.37 -1.81 7.78
CA LYS A 58 16.81 -3.21 7.69
C LYS A 58 15.82 -4.20 8.31
N THR A 59 15.23 -3.86 9.45
CA THR A 59 14.31 -4.75 10.16
C THR A 59 13.00 -4.94 9.40
N THR A 60 12.40 -3.84 8.91
CA THR A 60 11.16 -3.90 8.13
C THR A 60 11.35 -4.61 6.80
N TYR A 61 12.49 -4.37 6.14
CA TYR A 61 12.87 -5.07 4.92
C TYR A 61 13.00 -6.58 5.11
N GLU A 62 13.76 -7.03 6.12
CA GLU A 62 13.97 -8.46 6.38
C GLU A 62 12.65 -9.19 6.72
N TRP A 63 11.69 -8.47 7.30
CA TRP A 63 10.37 -9.00 7.63
C TRP A 63 9.45 -9.11 6.40
N LEU A 64 9.44 -8.10 5.52
CA LEU A 64 8.59 -8.05 4.33
C LEU A 64 9.10 -8.94 3.19
N ARG A 65 10.41 -9.01 3.00
CA ARG A 65 11.06 -9.78 1.91
C ARG A 65 10.53 -11.21 1.73
N PRO A 66 10.26 -12.04 2.76
CA PRO A 66 9.72 -13.38 2.57
C PRO A 66 8.23 -13.44 2.15
N GLN A 67 7.50 -12.32 2.17
CA GLN A 67 6.05 -12.25 1.92
C GLN A 67 5.68 -11.42 0.69
N MET A 68 6.68 -10.84 0.02
CA MET A 68 6.56 -9.90 -1.08
C MET A 68 7.60 -10.24 -2.15
N GLU A 69 7.28 -9.94 -3.39
CA GLU A 69 8.16 -10.13 -4.53
C GLU A 69 9.07 -8.89 -4.70
N PRO A 70 10.36 -9.07 -5.01
CA PRO A 70 11.24 -7.94 -5.32
C PRO A 70 10.93 -7.37 -6.71
N MET A 71 10.87 -6.05 -6.81
CA MET A 71 10.83 -5.34 -8.10
C MET A 71 12.17 -4.67 -8.35
N THR A 72 12.80 -4.97 -9.49
CA THR A 72 14.10 -4.39 -9.88
C THR A 72 13.96 -3.48 -11.09
N ASP A 73 14.86 -2.52 -11.21
CA ASP A 73 15.00 -1.73 -12.44
C ASP A 73 15.67 -2.53 -13.58
N THR A 74 15.92 -1.86 -14.70
CA THR A 74 16.58 -2.46 -15.88
C THR A 74 18.05 -2.82 -15.66
N GLU A 75 18.70 -2.23 -14.64
CA GLU A 75 20.08 -2.49 -14.27
C GLU A 75 20.19 -3.61 -13.21
N GLY A 76 19.05 -4.04 -12.66
CA GLY A 76 18.95 -5.09 -11.65
C GLY A 76 18.98 -4.56 -10.20
N GLU A 77 18.94 -3.25 -10.02
CA GLU A 77 18.86 -2.63 -8.69
C GLU A 77 17.44 -2.80 -8.12
N LEU A 78 17.37 -3.16 -6.83
CA LEU A 78 16.09 -3.37 -6.15
C LEU A 78 15.42 -2.01 -5.89
N LEU A 79 14.22 -1.82 -6.40
CA LEU A 79 13.45 -0.58 -6.24
C LEU A 79 12.43 -0.67 -5.11
N SER A 80 11.66 -1.76 -5.08
CA SER A 80 10.56 -1.92 -4.13
C SER A 80 10.32 -3.40 -3.80
N LEU A 81 9.51 -3.61 -2.75
CA LEU A 81 8.88 -4.89 -2.49
C LEU A 81 7.40 -4.78 -2.86
N GLN A 82 6.91 -5.76 -3.60
CA GLN A 82 5.55 -5.79 -4.15
C GLN A 82 4.72 -6.96 -3.63
N LYS A 83 3.44 -6.70 -3.37
CA LYS A 83 2.46 -7.73 -3.05
C LYS A 83 1.25 -7.62 -3.96
N THR A 84 1.02 -8.66 -4.74
CA THR A 84 -0.17 -8.78 -5.56
C THR A 84 -1.34 -9.32 -4.75
N ILE A 85 -2.48 -8.62 -4.80
CA ILE A 85 -3.74 -8.98 -4.16
C ILE A 85 -4.82 -8.96 -5.24
N LYS A 86 -5.68 -9.98 -5.31
CA LYS A 86 -6.82 -9.95 -6.24
C LYS A 86 -7.77 -8.80 -5.92
N SER A 87 -8.27 -8.12 -6.95
CA SER A 87 -9.12 -6.92 -6.82
C SER A 87 -10.41 -7.17 -6.03
N GLU A 88 -10.93 -8.39 -6.01
CA GLU A 88 -12.09 -8.79 -5.19
C GLU A 88 -11.80 -8.82 -3.67
N ASN A 89 -10.53 -8.79 -3.26
CA ASN A 89 -10.09 -8.86 -1.86
C ASN A 89 -9.74 -7.48 -1.28
N THR A 90 -10.51 -6.44 -1.62
CA THR A 90 -10.28 -5.05 -1.15
C THR A 90 -10.23 -4.93 0.38
N GLN A 91 -11.03 -5.72 1.10
CA GLN A 91 -10.98 -5.77 2.57
C GLN A 91 -9.59 -6.19 3.09
N TYR A 92 -9.01 -7.22 2.48
CA TYR A 92 -7.69 -7.70 2.86
C TYR A 92 -6.61 -6.67 2.51
N ALA A 93 -6.70 -6.01 1.35
CA ALA A 93 -5.78 -4.93 0.98
C ALA A 93 -5.84 -3.74 1.96
N ALA A 94 -7.03 -3.36 2.40
CA ALA A 94 -7.22 -2.32 3.41
C ALA A 94 -6.62 -2.68 4.77
N GLU A 95 -6.86 -3.92 5.24
CA GLU A 95 -6.28 -4.41 6.49
C GLU A 95 -4.75 -4.53 6.41
N TYR A 96 -4.24 -4.92 5.24
CA TYR A 96 -2.81 -4.97 4.98
C TYR A 96 -2.19 -3.56 5.00
N THR A 97 -2.86 -2.55 4.45
CA THR A 97 -2.44 -1.14 4.53
C THR A 97 -2.30 -0.67 5.98
N GLU A 98 -3.33 -0.91 6.79
CA GLU A 98 -3.30 -0.57 8.23
C GLU A 98 -2.18 -1.32 8.97
N TYR A 99 -1.95 -2.57 8.61
CA TYR A 99 -0.85 -3.36 9.14
C TYR A 99 0.52 -2.74 8.78
N LEU A 100 0.72 -2.33 7.53
CA LEU A 100 1.94 -1.66 7.09
C LEU A 100 2.18 -0.38 7.91
N PHE A 101 1.20 0.51 8.00
CA PHE A 101 1.35 1.75 8.77
C PHE A 101 1.67 1.51 10.25
N THR A 102 0.94 0.61 10.91
CA THR A 102 1.06 0.47 12.37
C THR A 102 2.14 -0.50 12.83
N LYS A 103 2.46 -1.54 12.04
CA LYS A 103 3.40 -2.58 12.44
C LYS A 103 4.74 -2.47 11.74
N ILE A 104 4.76 -1.99 10.49
CA ILE A 104 5.99 -1.84 9.72
C ILE A 104 6.54 -0.42 9.91
N PHE A 105 5.75 0.59 9.60
CA PHE A 105 6.13 1.99 9.77
C PHE A 105 5.99 2.49 11.21
N GLN A 106 5.40 1.68 12.10
CA GLN A 106 5.27 1.95 13.53
C GLN A 106 4.56 3.28 13.85
N LEU A 107 3.65 3.71 12.96
CA LEU A 107 2.81 4.88 13.21
C LEU A 107 1.90 4.63 14.41
N PRO A 108 1.57 5.69 15.20
CA PRO A 108 0.72 5.55 16.36
C PRO A 108 -0.70 5.10 15.96
N GLU A 109 -1.41 4.41 16.85
CA GLU A 109 -2.74 3.85 16.53
C GLU A 109 -3.79 4.91 16.17
N ASN A 110 -3.55 6.17 16.51
CA ASN A 110 -4.43 7.30 16.20
C ASN A 110 -3.96 8.15 15.02
N HIS A 111 -2.98 7.70 14.22
CA HIS A 111 -2.49 8.42 13.05
C HIS A 111 -3.62 8.79 12.09
N ASP A 112 -3.41 9.88 11.35
CA ASP A 112 -4.29 10.34 10.29
C ASP A 112 -3.80 9.80 8.96
N VAL A 113 -4.67 9.84 7.96
CA VAL A 113 -4.29 9.39 6.62
C VAL A 113 -5.07 10.20 5.59
N THR A 114 -4.42 10.48 4.47
CA THR A 114 -5.01 11.10 3.29
C THR A 114 -4.90 10.17 2.10
N GLU A 115 -5.84 10.27 1.17
CA GLU A 115 -5.86 9.51 -0.07
C GLU A 115 -5.66 10.40 -1.30
N GLU A 116 -4.87 9.89 -2.25
CA GLU A 116 -4.71 10.48 -3.59
C GLU A 116 -4.93 9.39 -4.65
N ILE A 117 -5.67 9.71 -5.72
CA ILE A 117 -6.05 8.77 -6.79
C ILE A 117 -5.63 9.37 -8.14
N PHE A 118 -4.94 8.58 -8.96
CA PHE A 118 -4.39 9.02 -10.25
C PHE A 118 -4.81 8.10 -11.41
N SER A 119 -5.17 8.71 -12.54
CA SER A 119 -5.52 8.04 -13.80
C SER A 119 -4.36 7.90 -14.79
#